data_AF-A0A7R6V7M9-F1
#
_entry.id   AF-A0A7R6V7M9-F1
#
_cell.length_a   1.000
_cell.length_b   1.000
_cell.length_c   1.000
_cell.angle_alpha   90.00
_cell.angle_beta   90.00
_cell.angle_gamma   90.00
#
_symmetry.space_group_name_H-M   'P 1'
#
loop_
_entity.id
_entity.type
_entity.pdbx_description
1 polymer ?
#
loop_
_entity_poly.entity_id
_entity_poly.type
_entity_poly.pdbx_seq_one_letter_code
_entity_poly.pdbx_strand_id
1 'polypeptide(L)'
;MRQGFTLLELIFALVVISIVMLGIPGLFKQTANQAQETLKLEAVTQAYRSIGTALSYPWDEHSRDENLSRSLILDVSNFADPELARETNTSRYRRGNFNEKVTRIFYPTKTYATLGKEIGESKIDDLDDYNGHLEQISKVSNRMGMILNIDLNYSVYYIRDSANYSTRSLSITISPLSIENNSTNIKLIEVNASLPDVNNEYIILRAFSCNIGEPKIAYKDLTH
;
A
#
# COMPACT_ATOMS: atom_id res chain seq x y z
N MET A 1 40.75 -57.12 -23.41
CA MET A 1 41.20 -56.13 -24.42
C MET A 1 41.19 -54.76 -23.75
N ARG A 2 42.34 -54.12 -23.56
CA ARG A 2 42.40 -52.71 -23.13
C ARG A 2 42.24 -51.87 -24.41
N GLN A 3 41.08 -51.26 -24.60
CA GLN A 3 40.89 -50.28 -25.67
C GLN A 3 41.65 -49.01 -25.26
N GLY A 4 42.75 -48.71 -25.94
CA GLY A 4 43.45 -47.45 -25.79
C GLY A 4 42.65 -46.36 -26.51
N PHE A 5 42.32 -45.28 -25.81
CA PHE A 5 41.69 -44.12 -26.43
C PHE A 5 42.59 -43.56 -27.53
N THR A 6 41.99 -43.24 -28.68
CA THR A 6 42.71 -42.57 -29.76
C THR A 6 42.96 -41.10 -29.37
N LEU A 7 44.07 -40.51 -29.84
CA LEU A 7 44.45 -39.13 -29.48
C LEU A 7 43.38 -38.10 -29.91
N LEU A 8 42.68 -38.37 -31.02
CA LEU A 8 41.56 -37.56 -31.49
C LEU A 8 40.38 -37.58 -30.50
N GLU A 9 40.04 -38.76 -29.99
CA GLU A 9 38.94 -38.96 -29.03
C GLU A 9 39.23 -38.26 -27.69
N LEU A 10 40.51 -38.24 -27.28
CA LEU A 10 40.95 -37.47 -26.12
C LEU A 10 40.80 -35.95 -26.31
N ILE A 11 41.15 -35.43 -27.49
CA ILE A 11 40.98 -34.01 -27.81
C ILE A 11 39.49 -33.63 -27.83
N PHE A 12 38.65 -34.45 -28.47
CA PHE A 12 37.20 -34.23 -28.46
C PHE A 12 36.61 -34.25 -27.05
N ALA A 13 37.01 -35.19 -26.21
CA ALA A 13 36.56 -35.26 -24.82
C ALA A 13 36.95 -33.99 -24.04
N LEU A 14 38.18 -33.50 -24.21
CA LEU A 14 38.66 -32.30 -23.52
C LEU A 14 37.88 -31.05 -23.97
N VAL A 15 37.69 -30.87 -25.28
CA VAL A 15 36.92 -29.75 -25.84
C VAL A 15 35.46 -29.77 -25.36
N VAL A 16 34.81 -30.94 -25.37
CA VAL A 16 33.42 -31.07 -24.90
C VAL A 16 33.31 -30.75 -23.41
N ILE A 17 34.21 -31.27 -22.58
CA ILE A 17 34.23 -30.95 -21.14
C ILE A 17 34.50 -29.47 -20.91
N SER A 18 35.41 -28.84 -21.66
CA SER A 18 35.67 -27.40 -21.55
C SER A 18 34.45 -26.56 -21.88
N ILE A 19 33.71 -26.89 -22.96
CA ILE A 19 32.49 -26.17 -23.33
C ILE A 19 31.41 -26.35 -22.26
N VAL A 20 31.20 -27.57 -21.78
CA VAL A 20 30.20 -27.87 -20.73
C VAL A 20 30.53 -27.16 -19.42
N MET A 21 31.80 -27.19 -19.01
CA MET A 21 32.26 -26.51 -17.78
C MET A 21 32.12 -24.99 -17.84
N LEU A 22 32.23 -24.39 -19.04
CA LEU A 22 31.96 -22.96 -19.21
C LEU A 22 30.45 -22.63 -19.18
N GLY A 23 29.58 -23.53 -19.64
CA GLY A 23 28.14 -23.31 -19.70
C GLY A 23 27.40 -23.49 -18.36
N ILE A 24 27.84 -24.43 -17.51
CA ILE A 24 27.18 -24.78 -16.25
C ILE A 24 27.05 -23.58 -15.28
N PRO A 25 28.10 -22.77 -15.00
CA PRO A 25 27.98 -21.60 -14.12
C PRO A 25 26.99 -20.56 -14.64
N GLY A 26 26.90 -20.39 -15.97
CA GLY A 26 25.94 -19.50 -16.61
C GLY A 26 24.49 -19.92 -16.34
N LEU A 27 24.20 -21.22 -16.45
CA LEU A 27 22.89 -21.78 -16.15
C LEU A 27 22.51 -21.60 -14.67
N PHE A 28 23.43 -21.82 -13.74
CA PHE A 28 23.18 -21.59 -12.31
C PHE A 28 22.91 -20.13 -12.00
N LYS A 29 23.70 -19.20 -12.58
CA LYS A 29 23.47 -17.76 -12.41
C LYS A 29 22.11 -17.34 -12.96
N GLN A 30 21.74 -17.84 -14.14
CA GLN A 30 20.44 -17.54 -14.74
C GLN A 30 19.28 -18.08 -13.89
N THR A 31 19.42 -19.29 -13.35
CA THR A 31 18.42 -19.91 -12.47
C THR A 31 18.27 -19.14 -11.16
N ALA A 32 19.39 -18.71 -10.56
CA ALA A 32 19.38 -17.89 -9.35
C ALA A 32 18.70 -16.53 -9.57
N ASN A 33 19.01 -15.86 -10.70
CA ASN A 33 18.36 -14.60 -11.05
C ASN A 33 16.84 -14.78 -11.25
N GLN A 34 16.42 -15.85 -11.91
CA GLN A 34 14.99 -16.14 -12.11
C GLN A 34 14.25 -16.39 -10.78
N ALA A 35 14.91 -17.06 -9.83
CA ALA A 35 14.36 -17.24 -8.49
C ALA A 35 14.18 -15.89 -7.78
N GLN A 36 15.17 -15.00 -7.85
CA GLN A 36 15.07 -13.64 -7.27
C GLN A 36 13.93 -12.82 -7.88
N GLU A 37 13.77 -12.84 -9.21
CA GLU A 37 12.67 -12.11 -9.87
C GLU A 37 11.29 -12.66 -9.47
N THR A 38 11.18 -13.98 -9.25
CA THR A 38 9.94 -14.59 -8.75
C THR A 38 9.61 -14.11 -7.34
N LEU A 39 10.61 -13.98 -6.47
CA LEU A 39 10.42 -13.47 -5.10
C LEU A 39 9.98 -12.01 -5.09
N LYS A 40 10.56 -11.17 -5.97
CA LYS A 40 10.13 -9.78 -6.16
C LYS A 40 8.67 -9.70 -6.57
N LEU A 41 8.24 -10.50 -7.54
CA LEU A 41 6.85 -10.52 -8.00
C LEU A 41 5.88 -10.94 -6.90
N GLU A 42 6.24 -11.91 -6.08
CA GLU A 42 5.45 -12.29 -4.90
C GLU A 42 5.36 -11.12 -3.90
N ALA A 43 6.48 -10.44 -3.62
CA ALA A 43 6.51 -9.27 -2.74
C ALA A 43 5.65 -8.10 -3.28
N VAL A 44 5.73 -7.80 -4.59
CA VAL A 44 4.87 -6.80 -5.23
C VAL A 44 3.40 -7.19 -5.08
N THR A 45 3.07 -8.46 -5.35
CA THR A 45 1.68 -8.95 -5.29
C THR A 45 1.13 -8.85 -3.87
N GLN A 46 1.95 -9.21 -2.88
CA GLN A 46 1.56 -9.14 -1.49
C GLN A 46 1.40 -7.70 -0.99
N ALA A 47 2.32 -6.80 -1.37
CA ALA A 47 2.21 -5.37 -1.09
C ALA A 47 0.94 -4.76 -1.73
N TYR A 48 0.63 -5.14 -2.97
CA TYR A 48 -0.56 -4.68 -3.67
C TYR A 48 -1.86 -5.12 -2.97
N ARG A 49 -1.93 -6.39 -2.56
CA ARG A 49 -3.05 -6.91 -1.77
C ARG A 49 -3.19 -6.16 -0.44
N SER A 50 -2.07 -5.91 0.22
CA SER A 50 -2.02 -5.22 1.52
C SER A 50 -2.54 -3.79 1.42
N ILE A 51 -2.09 -3.00 0.44
CA ILE A 51 -2.63 -1.66 0.17
C ILE A 51 -4.14 -1.73 -0.12
N GLY A 52 -4.57 -2.67 -0.97
CA GLY A 52 -5.99 -2.82 -1.28
C GLY A 52 -6.81 -3.18 -0.04
N THR A 53 -6.23 -3.93 0.89
CA THR A 53 -6.84 -4.25 2.19
C THR A 53 -6.94 -3.00 3.05
N ALA A 54 -5.86 -2.25 3.24
CA ALA A 54 -5.87 -1.03 4.03
C ALA A 54 -6.86 0.02 3.49
N LEU A 55 -6.91 0.22 2.17
CA LEU A 55 -7.88 1.13 1.52
C LEU A 55 -9.35 0.66 1.62
N SER A 56 -9.59 -0.58 2.05
CA SER A 56 -10.95 -1.09 2.28
C SER A 56 -11.48 -0.76 3.68
N TYR A 57 -10.63 -0.25 4.58
CA TYR A 57 -11.05 0.24 5.88
C TYR A 57 -11.61 1.66 5.79
N PRO A 58 -12.48 2.07 6.74
CA PRO A 58 -12.93 3.45 6.86
C PRO A 58 -11.77 4.44 6.83
N TRP A 59 -12.00 5.65 6.35
CA TRP A 59 -10.91 6.65 6.25
C TRP A 59 -10.35 7.06 7.62
N ASP A 60 -11.12 6.89 8.69
CA ASP A 60 -10.91 7.32 10.08
C ASP A 60 -12.02 6.69 10.94
N GLU A 61 -11.83 6.56 12.24
CA GLU A 61 -12.79 6.01 13.21
C GLU A 61 -14.10 6.80 13.21
N HIS A 62 -14.01 8.11 13.03
CA HIS A 62 -15.18 8.98 12.93
C HIS A 62 -15.77 9.05 11.52
N SER A 63 -15.25 8.31 10.54
CA SER A 63 -15.78 8.37 9.18
C SER A 63 -17.20 7.81 9.06
N ARG A 64 -17.66 7.03 10.05
CA ARG A 64 -19.01 6.46 10.12
C ARG A 64 -19.71 6.82 11.42
N ASP A 65 -20.94 7.30 11.29
CA ASP A 65 -21.86 7.38 12.43
C ASP A 65 -22.76 6.13 12.45
N GLU A 66 -22.61 5.31 13.48
CA GLU A 66 -23.41 4.10 13.68
C GLU A 66 -24.90 4.40 13.84
N ASN A 67 -25.24 5.49 14.55
CA ASN A 67 -26.62 5.89 14.80
C ASN A 67 -27.32 6.33 13.51
N LEU A 68 -26.58 7.00 12.62
CA LEU A 68 -27.09 7.43 11.32
C LEU A 68 -26.90 6.36 10.23
N SER A 69 -26.19 5.27 10.54
CA SER A 69 -25.84 4.20 9.59
C SER A 69 -25.28 4.73 8.27
N ARG A 70 -24.44 5.78 8.37
CA ARG A 70 -23.97 6.55 7.22
C ARG A 70 -22.54 7.03 7.40
N SER A 71 -21.76 7.01 6.32
CA SER A 71 -20.45 7.64 6.28
C SER A 71 -20.57 9.16 6.18
N LEU A 72 -19.90 9.88 7.07
CA LEU A 72 -19.92 11.34 7.18
C LEU A 72 -18.57 11.93 6.79
N ILE A 73 -18.56 13.21 6.44
CA ILE A 73 -17.33 13.94 6.14
C ILE A 73 -16.78 14.49 7.46
N LEU A 74 -15.48 14.38 7.66
CA LEU A 74 -14.79 14.95 8.81
C LEU A 74 -14.27 16.36 8.52
N ASP A 75 -14.25 17.20 9.54
CA ASP A 75 -13.55 18.47 9.47
C ASP A 75 -12.05 18.24 9.43
N VAL A 76 -11.38 19.07 8.66
CA VAL A 76 -9.92 19.07 8.52
C VAL A 76 -9.37 20.39 9.06
N SER A 77 -8.05 20.44 9.24
CA SER A 77 -7.39 21.63 9.76
C SER A 77 -7.66 22.87 8.89
N ASN A 78 -7.49 24.06 9.48
CA ASN A 78 -7.61 25.32 8.74
C ASN A 78 -6.50 25.53 7.68
N PHE A 79 -5.53 24.63 7.60
CA PHE A 79 -4.46 24.64 6.58
C PHE A 79 -4.84 23.82 5.33
N ALA A 80 -5.89 23.00 5.41
CA ALA A 80 -6.45 22.30 4.26
C ALA A 80 -7.19 23.25 3.31
N ASP A 81 -7.56 22.75 2.14
CA ASP A 81 -8.26 23.55 1.14
C ASP A 81 -9.62 24.09 1.65
N PRO A 82 -9.81 25.42 1.75
CA PRO A 82 -11.03 26.01 2.26
C PRO A 82 -12.25 25.79 1.36
N GLU A 83 -12.06 25.49 0.06
CA GLU A 83 -13.15 25.16 -0.86
C GLU A 83 -13.71 23.75 -0.63
N LEU A 84 -12.98 22.93 0.14
CA LEU A 84 -13.41 21.61 0.58
C LEU A 84 -14.00 21.61 1.99
N ALA A 85 -14.03 22.77 2.66
CA ALA A 85 -14.60 22.93 3.99
C ALA A 85 -16.14 23.04 3.96
N ARG A 86 -16.74 23.15 5.16
CA ARG A 86 -18.16 23.46 5.34
C ARG A 86 -18.53 24.80 4.68
N GLU A 87 -19.75 24.89 4.17
CA GLU A 87 -20.34 26.13 3.62
C GLU A 87 -20.30 27.26 4.66
N THR A 88 -20.72 26.94 5.88
CA THR A 88 -20.66 27.81 7.05
C THR A 88 -20.24 27.00 8.28
N ASN A 89 -19.81 27.66 9.36
CA ASN A 89 -19.38 26.97 10.58
C ASN A 89 -20.44 26.05 11.22
N THR A 90 -21.73 26.27 10.93
CA THR A 90 -22.86 25.47 11.42
C THR A 90 -23.47 24.58 10.33
N SER A 91 -23.03 24.72 9.07
CA SER A 91 -23.52 23.91 7.97
C SER A 91 -23.01 22.48 8.11
N ARG A 92 -23.87 21.53 7.73
CA ARG A 92 -23.49 20.13 7.52
C ARG A 92 -23.07 19.85 6.08
N TYR A 93 -23.14 20.85 5.21
CA TYR A 93 -22.81 20.71 3.80
C TYR A 93 -21.45 21.33 3.50
N ARG A 94 -20.69 20.67 2.62
CA ARG A 94 -19.48 21.22 2.01
C ARG A 94 -19.83 22.39 1.10
N ARG A 95 -18.88 23.31 0.91
CA ARG A 95 -18.99 24.36 -0.11
C ARG A 95 -19.28 23.78 -1.49
N GLY A 96 -20.31 24.29 -2.15
CA GLY A 96 -20.74 23.80 -3.46
C GLY A 96 -21.28 22.37 -3.46
N ASN A 97 -21.70 21.84 -2.30
CA ASN A 97 -22.39 20.56 -2.24
C ASN A 97 -23.81 20.66 -2.81
N PHE A 98 -24.25 19.63 -3.53
CA PHE A 98 -25.64 19.51 -3.94
C PHE A 98 -26.48 18.98 -2.79
N ASN A 99 -27.66 19.57 -2.57
CA ASN A 99 -28.58 19.13 -1.52
C ASN A 99 -29.38 17.89 -1.98
N GLU A 100 -28.73 16.73 -2.01
CA GLU A 100 -29.37 15.46 -2.36
C GLU A 100 -29.36 14.48 -1.18
N LYS A 101 -30.33 13.56 -1.16
CA LYS A 101 -30.48 12.58 -0.07
C LYS A 101 -29.25 11.67 0.11
N VAL A 102 -28.42 11.51 -0.92
CA VAL A 102 -27.31 10.54 -0.95
C VAL A 102 -25.94 11.20 -0.74
N THR A 103 -25.82 12.54 -0.83
CA THR A 103 -24.51 13.23 -0.66
C THR A 103 -24.04 13.19 0.77
N ARG A 104 -22.79 12.77 1.01
CA ARG A 104 -22.19 12.81 2.35
C ARG A 104 -22.22 14.22 2.92
N ILE A 105 -22.39 14.29 4.23
CA ILE A 105 -22.51 15.53 4.99
C ILE A 105 -21.57 15.45 6.19
N PHE A 106 -21.23 16.59 6.74
CA PHE A 106 -20.46 16.68 7.98
C PHE A 106 -21.30 16.32 9.21
N TYR A 107 -20.61 16.05 10.32
CA TYR A 107 -21.22 15.97 11.64
C TYR A 107 -21.91 17.29 12.03
N PRO A 108 -22.95 17.27 12.89
CA PRO A 108 -23.54 18.50 13.42
C PRO A 108 -22.53 19.37 14.17
N THR A 109 -21.65 18.75 14.94
CA THR A 109 -20.50 19.38 15.61
C THR A 109 -19.25 19.17 14.76
N LYS A 110 -18.24 20.04 14.89
CA LYS A 110 -16.96 19.82 14.21
C LYS A 110 -16.26 18.60 14.81
N THR A 111 -15.95 17.65 13.95
CA THR A 111 -15.26 16.39 14.31
C THR A 111 -14.06 16.27 13.41
N TYR A 112 -12.88 16.10 14.00
CA TYR A 112 -11.61 16.12 13.29
C TYR A 112 -10.97 14.74 13.31
N ALA A 113 -10.37 14.37 12.19
CA ALA A 113 -9.52 13.19 12.05
C ALA A 113 -8.17 13.39 12.77
N THR A 114 -7.65 12.32 13.38
CA THR A 114 -6.34 12.29 14.04
C THR A 114 -5.54 11.13 13.49
N LEU A 115 -4.32 11.39 13.00
CA LEU A 115 -3.55 10.32 12.36
C LEU A 115 -3.05 9.30 13.39
N GLY A 116 -3.38 8.03 13.12
CA GLY A 116 -2.82 6.90 13.82
C GLY A 116 -3.65 6.50 15.03
N LYS A 117 -3.43 5.26 15.45
CA LYS A 117 -4.23 4.57 16.43
C LYS A 117 -4.57 5.34 17.72
N GLU A 118 -5.83 5.22 18.13
CA GLU A 118 -6.37 5.79 19.35
C GLU A 118 -5.80 5.12 20.61
N ILE A 119 -5.73 5.91 21.67
CA ILE A 119 -5.23 5.46 22.97
C ILE A 119 -6.13 4.34 23.50
N GLY A 120 -5.55 3.15 23.70
CA GLY A 120 -6.23 2.01 24.28
C GLY A 120 -6.74 1.00 23.26
N GLU A 121 -6.56 1.26 21.96
CA GLU A 121 -6.98 0.35 20.91
C GLU A 121 -5.92 -0.71 20.58
N SER A 122 -6.38 -1.93 20.31
CA SER A 122 -5.53 -3.08 20.00
C SER A 122 -5.75 -3.63 18.59
N LYS A 123 -6.85 -3.28 17.93
CA LYS A 123 -7.19 -3.72 16.58
C LYS A 123 -6.86 -2.64 15.56
N ILE A 124 -6.80 -3.01 14.29
CA ILE A 124 -6.77 -2.07 13.18
C ILE A 124 -8.18 -2.06 12.64
N ASP A 125 -8.87 -0.94 12.74
CA ASP A 125 -10.26 -0.82 12.29
C ASP A 125 -10.56 0.40 11.41
N ASP A 126 -9.56 1.24 11.16
CA ASP A 126 -9.56 2.26 10.12
C ASP A 126 -8.26 2.31 9.31
N LEU A 127 -8.18 3.25 8.36
CA LEU A 127 -7.05 3.37 7.44
C LEU A 127 -5.79 3.92 8.13
N ASP A 128 -5.93 4.85 9.06
CA ASP A 128 -4.80 5.53 9.69
C ASP A 128 -4.18 4.78 10.85
N ASP A 129 -4.89 3.83 11.44
CA ASP A 129 -4.32 2.78 12.29
C ASP A 129 -3.12 2.05 11.66
N TYR A 130 -3.05 2.00 10.33
CA TYR A 130 -1.90 1.43 9.63
C TYR A 130 -0.63 2.28 9.76
N ASN A 131 -0.71 3.52 10.27
CA ASN A 131 0.47 4.37 10.38
C ASN A 131 1.50 3.78 11.36
N GLY A 132 2.67 3.38 10.84
CA GLY A 132 3.71 2.72 11.64
C GLY A 132 3.43 1.25 11.93
N HIS A 133 2.41 0.65 11.31
CA HIS A 133 2.14 -0.77 11.42
C HIS A 133 3.19 -1.60 10.66
N LEU A 134 3.60 -2.73 11.25
CA LEU A 134 4.43 -3.74 10.62
C LEU A 134 3.64 -5.05 10.54
N GLU A 135 3.44 -5.55 9.32
CA GLU A 135 2.86 -6.86 9.07
C GLU A 135 3.94 -7.80 8.54
N GLN A 136 4.13 -8.94 9.21
CA GLN A 136 5.09 -9.96 8.79
C GLN A 136 4.35 -11.16 8.20
N ILE A 137 4.71 -11.53 6.98
CA ILE A 137 4.04 -12.59 6.23
C ILE A 137 5.04 -13.68 5.93
N SER A 138 4.80 -14.85 6.51
CA SER A 138 5.60 -16.04 6.25
C SER A 138 4.80 -17.04 5.41
N LYS A 139 5.34 -17.42 4.26
CA LYS A 139 4.80 -18.53 3.47
C LYS A 139 5.15 -19.85 4.15
N VAL A 140 4.14 -20.55 4.66
CA VAL A 140 4.34 -21.87 5.29
C VAL A 140 4.86 -22.86 4.26
N SER A 141 6.03 -23.44 4.51
CA SER A 141 6.64 -24.40 3.59
C SER A 141 5.78 -25.66 3.44
N ASN A 142 5.49 -26.06 2.21
CA ASN A 142 5.24 -27.47 1.90
C ASN A 142 6.59 -28.18 1.64
N ARG A 143 6.56 -29.51 1.44
CA ARG A 143 7.69 -30.48 1.46
C ARG A 143 9.00 -30.13 0.70
N MET A 144 9.08 -28.99 0.02
CA MET A 144 10.23 -28.46 -0.71
C MET A 144 11.00 -27.33 0.01
N GLY A 145 10.61 -26.93 1.22
CA GLY A 145 11.53 -26.30 2.19
C GLY A 145 11.89 -24.83 2.01
N MET A 146 11.20 -24.06 1.16
CA MET A 146 11.40 -22.60 1.10
C MET A 146 10.40 -21.91 2.03
N ILE A 147 10.90 -21.27 3.08
CA ILE A 147 10.16 -20.29 3.88
C ILE A 147 10.47 -18.94 3.25
N LEU A 148 9.43 -18.21 2.84
CA LEU A 148 9.56 -16.85 2.34
C LEU A 148 8.98 -15.92 3.39
N ASN A 149 9.79 -14.99 3.89
CA ASN A 149 9.36 -13.93 4.79
C ASN A 149 9.30 -12.60 4.05
N ILE A 150 8.18 -11.91 4.16
CA ILE A 150 7.96 -10.56 3.63
C ILE A 150 7.53 -9.69 4.80
N ASP A 151 8.27 -8.61 5.03
CA ASP A 151 7.91 -7.58 5.99
C ASP A 151 7.25 -6.42 5.24
N LEU A 152 6.04 -6.04 5.64
CA LEU A 152 5.30 -4.90 5.10
C LEU A 152 5.24 -3.80 6.16
N ASN A 153 5.99 -2.72 5.93
CA ASN A 153 5.96 -1.54 6.77
C ASN A 153 5.01 -0.50 6.18
N TYR A 154 4.03 -0.09 6.96
CA TYR A 154 3.01 0.86 6.56
C TYR A 154 3.33 2.25 7.10
N SER A 155 3.06 3.27 6.30
CA SER A 155 3.11 4.67 6.74
C SER A 155 1.98 5.44 6.10
N VAL A 156 1.27 6.22 6.89
CA VAL A 156 0.14 7.02 6.44
C VAL A 156 0.45 8.48 6.68
N TYR A 157 0.15 9.33 5.71
CA TYR A 157 0.46 10.76 5.76
C TYR A 157 -0.71 11.59 5.29
N TYR A 158 -0.93 12.76 5.90
CA TYR A 158 -1.75 13.79 5.27
C TYR A 158 -0.99 14.41 4.11
N ILE A 159 -1.65 14.58 2.96
CA ILE A 159 -1.08 15.24 1.79
C ILE A 159 -1.84 16.52 1.50
N ARG A 160 -1.12 17.54 1.04
CA ARG A 160 -1.69 18.80 0.58
C ARG A 160 -2.81 18.57 -0.45
N ASP A 161 -3.98 19.12 -0.17
CA ASP A 161 -5.19 19.01 -0.99
C ASP A 161 -5.55 20.32 -1.71
N SER A 162 -4.68 21.32 -1.65
CA SER A 162 -4.95 22.63 -2.25
C SER A 162 -4.83 22.62 -3.78
N ALA A 163 -5.78 23.30 -4.43
CA ALA A 163 -5.78 23.45 -5.87
C ALA A 163 -6.14 24.89 -6.32
N ASN A 164 -5.78 25.23 -7.56
CA ASN A 164 -6.18 26.51 -8.16
C ASN A 164 -7.51 26.34 -8.90
N TYR A 165 -8.59 26.90 -8.34
CA TYR A 165 -9.93 26.84 -8.93
C TYR A 165 -10.22 27.92 -9.98
N SER A 166 -9.29 28.85 -10.21
CA SER A 166 -9.45 29.88 -11.25
C SER A 166 -9.18 29.38 -12.66
N THR A 167 -8.59 28.20 -12.81
CA THR A 167 -8.25 27.59 -14.10
C THR A 167 -9.33 26.62 -14.57
N ARG A 168 -9.49 26.49 -15.90
CA ARG A 168 -10.42 25.51 -16.49
C ARG A 168 -10.03 24.05 -16.26
N SER A 169 -8.74 23.80 -16.04
CA SER A 169 -8.19 22.50 -15.66
C SER A 169 -7.76 22.52 -14.21
N LEU A 170 -8.18 21.52 -13.44
CA LEU A 170 -7.70 21.29 -12.08
C LEU A 170 -6.52 20.31 -12.14
N SER A 171 -5.41 20.65 -11.51
CA SER A 171 -4.25 19.77 -11.37
C SER A 171 -3.85 19.72 -9.91
N ILE A 172 -3.69 18.52 -9.39
CA ILE A 172 -3.18 18.26 -8.05
C ILE A 172 -1.98 17.32 -8.14
N THR A 173 -0.97 17.57 -7.32
CA THR A 173 0.22 16.71 -7.24
C THR A 173 0.14 15.92 -5.95
N ILE A 174 -0.10 14.61 -6.06
CA ILE A 174 -0.03 13.69 -4.93
C ILE A 174 1.39 13.15 -4.85
N SER A 175 2.14 13.56 -3.83
CA SER A 175 3.55 13.21 -3.68
C SER A 175 3.92 13.09 -2.20
N PRO A 176 4.84 12.16 -1.85
CA PRO A 176 5.40 12.09 -0.49
C PRO A 176 6.22 13.35 -0.13
N LEU A 177 6.53 14.23 -1.08
CA LEU A 177 7.14 15.53 -0.81
C LEU A 177 6.12 16.59 -0.37
N SER A 178 4.83 16.28 -0.43
CA SER A 178 3.72 17.18 -0.10
C SER A 178 3.02 16.76 1.20
N ILE A 179 3.77 16.11 2.10
CA ILE A 179 3.29 15.72 3.43
C ILE A 179 3.00 16.97 4.25
N GLU A 180 1.85 16.97 4.90
CA GLU A 180 1.38 18.01 5.80
C GLU A 180 1.32 17.45 7.23
N ASN A 181 1.67 18.28 8.21
CA ASN A 181 1.57 17.89 9.63
C ASN A 181 0.14 18.04 10.18
N ASN A 182 -0.71 18.77 9.48
CA ASN A 182 -2.09 19.02 9.88
C ASN A 182 -3.04 18.19 9.00
N SER A 183 -4.22 17.86 9.53
CA SER A 183 -5.20 17.08 8.78
C SER A 183 -5.65 17.80 7.50
N THR A 184 -5.72 17.03 6.42
CA THR A 184 -6.22 17.43 5.08
C THR A 184 -7.24 16.40 4.59
N ASN A 185 -7.90 16.65 3.45
CA ASN A 185 -8.89 15.72 2.91
C ASN A 185 -8.29 14.48 2.23
N ILE A 186 -6.95 14.35 2.17
CA ILE A 186 -6.26 13.27 1.46
C ILE A 186 -5.24 12.62 2.40
N LYS A 187 -5.41 11.32 2.65
CA LYS A 187 -4.40 10.46 3.30
C LYS A 187 -3.66 9.68 2.20
N LEU A 188 -2.33 9.72 2.20
CA LEU A 188 -1.47 8.87 1.38
C LEU A 188 -0.99 7.70 2.23
N ILE A 189 -1.20 6.49 1.73
CA ILE A 189 -0.66 5.26 2.32
C ILE A 189 0.54 4.79 1.51
N GLU A 190 1.62 4.52 2.20
CA GLU A 190 2.85 3.93 1.68
C GLU A 190 3.05 2.56 2.33
N VAL A 191 3.29 1.55 1.50
CA VAL A 191 3.66 0.21 1.96
C VAL A 191 5.02 -0.14 1.40
N ASN A 192 5.97 -0.29 2.33
CA ASN A 192 7.35 -0.66 2.08
C ASN A 192 7.48 -2.16 2.34
N ALA A 193 7.51 -2.94 1.27
CA ALA A 193 7.73 -4.38 1.33
C ALA A 193 9.23 -4.69 1.26
N SER A 194 9.74 -5.40 2.26
CA SER A 194 11.12 -5.88 2.31
C SER A 194 11.19 -7.40 2.38
N LEU A 195 12.24 -7.96 1.76
CA LEU A 195 12.59 -9.39 1.78
C LEU A 195 13.84 -9.59 2.67
N PRO A 196 13.68 -9.91 3.97
CA PRO A 196 14.82 -10.05 4.90
C PRO A 196 15.84 -11.10 4.48
N ASP A 197 15.35 -12.19 3.88
CA ASP A 197 16.17 -13.32 3.45
C ASP A 197 16.99 -13.03 2.18
N VAL A 198 16.68 -11.93 1.46
CA VAL A 198 17.29 -11.54 0.19
C VAL A 198 17.76 -10.08 0.26
N ASN A 199 18.68 -9.79 1.20
CA ASN A 199 19.36 -8.49 1.32
C ASN A 199 18.43 -7.26 1.46
N ASN A 200 17.22 -7.40 2.04
CA ASN A 200 16.25 -6.32 2.18
C ASN A 200 15.98 -5.60 0.85
N GLU A 201 15.67 -6.33 -0.22
CA GLU A 201 15.13 -5.69 -1.42
C GLU A 201 13.80 -4.99 -1.08
N TYR A 202 13.70 -3.70 -1.41
CA TYR A 202 12.53 -2.87 -1.11
C TYR A 202 11.67 -2.62 -2.34
N ILE A 203 10.36 -2.79 -2.16
CA ILE A 203 9.34 -2.29 -3.07
C ILE A 203 8.47 -1.31 -2.30
N ILE A 204 8.32 -0.11 -2.85
CA ILE A 204 7.47 0.93 -2.26
C ILE A 204 6.24 1.08 -3.14
N LEU A 205 5.09 0.72 -2.60
CA LEU A 205 3.81 0.99 -3.24
C LEU A 205 3.11 2.13 -2.50
N ARG A 206 2.39 2.96 -3.26
CA ARG A 206 1.71 4.14 -2.75
C ARG A 206 0.30 4.20 -3.31
N ALA A 207 -0.64 4.59 -2.46
CA ALA A 207 -1.99 4.91 -2.85
C ALA A 207 -2.53 6.04 -1.98
N PHE A 208 -3.69 6.60 -2.35
CA PHE A 208 -4.32 7.66 -1.58
C PHE A 208 -5.79 7.32 -1.32
N SER A 209 -6.31 7.87 -0.23
CA SER A 209 -7.73 7.83 0.14
C SER A 209 -8.20 9.23 0.49
N CYS A 210 -9.49 9.49 0.25
CA CYS A 210 -10.07 10.82 0.38
C CYS A 210 -11.20 10.82 1.41
N ASN A 211 -11.17 11.78 2.34
CA ASN A 211 -12.20 12.02 3.35
C ASN A 211 -13.58 12.20 2.70
N ILE A 212 -13.72 13.17 1.78
CA ILE A 212 -15.01 13.51 1.17
C ILE A 212 -15.53 12.39 0.24
N GLY A 213 -14.60 11.75 -0.49
CA GLY A 213 -14.88 10.78 -1.54
C GLY A 213 -14.79 9.32 -1.11
N GLU A 214 -14.73 9.03 0.19
CA GLU A 214 -14.61 7.66 0.69
C GLU A 214 -15.70 6.77 0.09
N PRO A 215 -15.33 5.61 -0.49
CA PRO A 215 -16.29 4.68 -1.03
C PRO A 215 -17.16 4.13 0.10
N LYS A 216 -18.44 3.87 -0.20
CA LYS A 216 -19.27 3.07 0.70
C LYS A 216 -18.70 1.66 0.72
N ILE A 217 -17.96 1.32 1.77
CA ILE A 217 -17.36 0.00 1.95
C ILE A 217 -18.51 -1.00 2.17
N ALA A 218 -18.52 -2.08 1.39
CA ALA A 218 -19.30 -3.26 1.73
C ALA A 218 -18.61 -3.90 2.93
N TYR A 219 -19.20 -3.76 4.12
CA TYR A 219 -18.62 -4.29 5.36
C TYR A 219 -18.26 -5.75 5.17
N LYS A 220 -16.99 -6.08 5.41
CA LYS A 220 -16.61 -7.44 5.71
C LYS A 220 -17.33 -7.80 7.01
N ASP A 221 -18.15 -8.85 7.00
CA ASP A 221 -18.80 -9.38 8.19
C ASP A 221 -17.73 -9.69 9.26
N LEU A 222 -17.50 -8.74 10.17
CA LEU A 222 -16.72 -8.95 11.38
C LEU A 222 -17.65 -9.54 12.43
N THR A 223 -18.19 -10.73 12.14
CA THR A 223 -18.81 -11.60 13.14
C THR A 223 -17.84 -12.72 13.48
N HIS A 224 -17.08 -12.51 14.56
CA HIS A 224 -16.53 -13.59 15.38
C HIS A 224 -16.64 -13.20 16.85
#